data_AF-A0A519SZ28-F1
#
_entry.id   AF-A0A519SZ28-F1
#
_cell.length_a   1.000
_cell.length_b   1.000
_cell.length_c   1.000
_cell.angle_alpha   90.00
_cell.angle_beta   90.00
_cell.angle_gamma   90.00
#
_symmetry.space_group_name_H-M   'P 1'
#
loop_
_entity.id
_entity.type
_entity.pdbx_description
1 polymer ?
#
loop_
_entity_poly.entity_id
_entity_poly.type
_entity_poly.pdbx_seq_one_letter_code
_entity_poly.pdbx_strand_id
1 'polypeptide(L)'
;MSHEKKLNELEAKLPAMLMKYNGDWYRRSGKRSVLLLQPLRTIHLESNLNQEAEVNGDGQTVQFLVWVAFAILLIAWINYINLSTSRALDRAKEVGIRKVVGAMRAGLIRQFIFESI
;
A
#
# COMPACT_ATOMS: atom_id res chain seq x y z
N MET A 1 -10.65 19.42 -12.99
CA MET A 1 -11.52 20.47 -13.57
C MET A 1 -12.21 20.13 -14.90
N SER A 2 -11.53 19.70 -15.98
CA SER A 2 -12.24 19.37 -17.25
C SER A 2 -13.07 18.08 -17.18
N HIS A 3 -12.60 17.07 -16.45
CA HIS A 3 -13.31 15.79 -16.30
C HIS A 3 -14.57 15.88 -15.41
N GLU A 4 -14.54 16.67 -14.33
CA GLU A 4 -15.70 16.84 -13.43
C GLU A 4 -16.86 17.57 -14.11
N LYS A 5 -16.58 18.58 -14.95
CA LYS A 5 -17.64 19.25 -15.74
C LYS A 5 -18.35 18.29 -16.68
N LYS A 6 -17.61 17.39 -17.34
CA LYS A 6 -18.19 16.36 -18.23
C LYS A 6 -19.02 15.32 -17.48
N LEU A 7 -18.59 14.93 -16.26
CA LEU A 7 -19.35 14.05 -15.39
C LEU A 7 -20.69 14.68 -14.99
N ASN A 8 -20.67 15.93 -14.53
CA ASN A 8 -21.90 16.63 -14.12
C ASN A 8 -22.86 16.85 -15.30
N GLU A 9 -22.34 17.13 -16.50
CA GLU A 9 -23.15 17.22 -17.72
C GLU A 9 -23.76 15.87 -18.13
N LEU A 10 -23.06 14.75 -17.89
CA LEU A 10 -23.57 13.41 -18.15
C LEU A 10 -24.65 13.04 -17.12
N GLU A 11 -24.39 13.31 -15.84
CA GLU A 11 -25.34 13.12 -14.74
C GLU A 11 -26.64 13.87 -14.97
N ALA A 12 -26.57 15.12 -15.43
CA ALA A 12 -27.76 15.91 -15.74
C ALA A 12 -28.61 15.32 -16.89
N LYS A 13 -28.01 14.54 -17.79
CA LYS A 13 -28.69 13.91 -18.94
C LYS A 13 -29.28 12.54 -18.61
N LEU A 14 -28.81 11.88 -17.54
CA LEU A 14 -29.28 10.54 -17.14
C LEU A 14 -30.78 10.51 -16.75
N PRO A 15 -31.31 11.45 -15.93
CA PRO A 15 -32.73 11.48 -15.59
C PRO A 15 -33.64 11.68 -16.82
N ALA A 16 -33.20 12.55 -17.75
CA ALA A 16 -33.95 12.83 -18.98
C ALA A 16 -34.01 11.59 -19.90
N MET A 17 -32.89 10.86 -20.02
CA MET A 17 -32.84 9.57 -20.71
C MET A 17 -33.77 8.53 -20.06
N LEU A 18 -33.72 8.40 -18.73
CA LEU A 18 -34.57 7.47 -17.98
C LEU A 18 -36.07 7.77 -18.17
N MET A 19 -36.47 9.04 -18.16
CA MET A 19 -37.85 9.42 -18.44
C MET A 19 -38.26 9.16 -19.89
N LYS A 20 -37.35 9.32 -20.86
CA LYS A 20 -37.63 9.08 -22.27
C LYS A 20 -37.90 7.61 -22.58
N TYR A 21 -37.13 6.69 -22.01
CA TYR A 21 -37.23 5.26 -22.31
C TYR A 21 -38.07 4.46 -21.29
N ASN A 22 -38.06 4.86 -20.01
CA ASN A 22 -38.73 4.14 -18.93
C ASN A 22 -39.83 4.97 -18.25
N GLY A 23 -40.20 6.13 -18.81
CA GLY A 23 -41.16 7.06 -18.21
C GLY A 23 -42.53 6.47 -17.94
N ASP A 24 -43.00 5.52 -18.76
CA ASP A 24 -44.28 4.82 -18.57
C ASP A 24 -44.20 3.81 -17.42
N TRP A 25 -43.05 3.15 -17.25
CA TRP A 25 -42.78 2.24 -16.14
C TRP A 25 -42.71 3.00 -14.80
N TYR A 26 -42.04 4.15 -14.77
CA TYR A 26 -42.01 5.02 -13.58
C TYR A 26 -43.39 5.62 -13.24
N ARG A 27 -44.19 6.00 -14.24
CA ARG A 27 -45.57 6.48 -14.04
C ARG A 27 -46.50 5.41 -13.45
N ARG A 28 -46.37 4.16 -13.91
CA ARG A 28 -47.20 3.03 -13.44
C ARG A 28 -46.78 2.48 -12.08
N SER A 29 -45.48 2.49 -11.78
CA SER A 29 -44.94 1.93 -10.53
C SER A 29 -44.97 2.92 -9.35
N GLY A 30 -45.19 4.22 -9.61
CA GLY A 30 -45.15 5.28 -8.59
C GLY A 30 -43.76 5.51 -7.98
N LYS A 31 -42.74 4.75 -8.42
CA LYS A 31 -41.37 4.84 -7.93
C LYS A 31 -40.54 5.69 -8.89
N ARG A 32 -39.61 6.48 -8.36
CA ARG A 32 -38.57 7.17 -9.14
C ARG A 32 -37.24 6.53 -8.78
N SER A 33 -36.54 6.01 -9.77
CA SER A 33 -35.15 5.55 -9.59
C SER A 33 -34.22 6.64 -10.11
N VAL A 34 -33.22 6.99 -9.32
CA VAL A 34 -32.17 7.95 -9.69
C VAL A 34 -30.89 7.16 -9.90
N LEU A 35 -30.27 7.32 -11.07
CA LEU A 35 -28.92 6.81 -11.33
C LEU A 35 -27.92 7.85 -10.85
N LEU A 36 -27.01 7.45 -9.96
CA LEU A 36 -25.88 8.25 -9.50
C LEU A 36 -24.62 7.66 -10.12
N LEU A 37 -23.71 8.51 -10.63
CA LEU A 37 -22.41 8.02 -11.05
C LEU A 37 -21.54 7.83 -9.81
N GLN A 38 -20.75 6.77 -9.82
CA GLN A 38 -19.76 6.49 -8.78
C GLN A 38 -18.37 6.38 -9.39
N PRO A 39 -17.32 6.91 -8.73
CA PRO A 39 -15.96 6.77 -9.21
C PRO A 39 -15.50 5.30 -9.23
N LEU A 40 -14.99 4.83 -10.36
CA LEU A 40 -14.50 3.45 -10.52
C LEU A 40 -13.31 3.11 -9.61
N ARG A 41 -12.54 4.10 -9.15
CA ARG A 41 -11.36 3.86 -8.30
C ARG A 41 -11.71 3.51 -6.87
N THR A 42 -12.85 3.98 -6.37
CA THR A 42 -13.25 3.83 -4.97
C THR A 42 -14.37 2.81 -4.79
N ILE A 43 -14.97 2.33 -5.89
CA ILE A 43 -16.08 1.37 -5.84
C ILE A 43 -15.75 0.10 -5.04
N HIS A 44 -14.53 -0.43 -5.13
CA HIS A 44 -14.20 -1.69 -4.49
C HIS A 44 -13.92 -1.59 -2.99
N LEU A 45 -13.48 -0.43 -2.48
CA LEU A 45 -13.01 -0.25 -1.10
C LEU A 45 -13.86 0.69 -0.25
N GLU A 46 -14.66 1.55 -0.88
CA GLU A 46 -15.45 2.58 -0.20
C GLU A 46 -16.95 2.48 -0.49
N SER A 47 -17.36 1.69 -1.48
CA SER A 47 -18.77 1.55 -1.82
C SER A 47 -19.53 0.79 -0.73
N ASN A 48 -20.73 1.26 -0.39
CA ASN A 48 -21.59 0.68 0.65
C ASN A 48 -23.07 0.78 0.22
N LEU A 49 -23.37 0.44 -1.03
CA LEU A 49 -24.72 0.42 -1.57
C LEU A 49 -25.38 -0.94 -1.30
N ASN A 50 -26.71 -0.93 -1.11
CA ASN A 50 -27.47 -2.15 -0.74
C ASN A 50 -27.61 -3.19 -1.88
N GLN A 51 -27.25 -2.83 -3.12
CA GLN A 51 -27.41 -3.68 -4.31
C GLN A 51 -26.17 -3.61 -5.19
N GLU A 52 -25.06 -4.10 -4.68
CA GLU A 52 -23.81 -4.18 -5.44
C GLU A 52 -23.61 -5.55 -6.05
N ALA A 53 -22.88 -5.58 -7.17
CA ALA A 53 -22.64 -6.81 -7.92
C ALA A 53 -21.79 -7.82 -7.14
N GLU A 54 -20.97 -7.33 -6.19
CA GLU A 54 -20.07 -8.13 -5.38
C GLU A 54 -19.99 -7.57 -3.96
N VAL A 55 -19.47 -8.36 -3.02
CA VAL A 55 -19.19 -7.89 -1.65
C VAL A 55 -17.98 -6.96 -1.72
N ASN A 56 -18.13 -5.74 -1.22
CA ASN A 56 -17.04 -4.77 -1.22
C ASN A 56 -15.97 -5.10 -0.19
N GLY A 57 -14.75 -4.70 -0.51
CA GLY A 57 -13.66 -4.65 0.45
C GLY A 57 -13.86 -3.50 1.44
N ASP A 58 -13.31 -3.65 2.64
CA ASP A 58 -13.28 -2.61 3.66
C ASP A 58 -11.97 -1.82 3.60
N GLY A 59 -12.07 -0.56 3.15
CA GLY A 59 -10.94 0.37 3.13
C GLY A 59 -10.28 0.56 4.50
N GLN A 60 -11.03 0.47 5.60
CA GLN A 60 -10.45 0.60 6.95
C GLN A 60 -9.55 -0.58 7.29
N THR A 61 -9.98 -1.80 6.96
CA THR A 61 -9.17 -3.01 7.10
C THR A 61 -7.88 -2.91 6.30
N VAL A 62 -7.93 -2.45 5.05
CA VAL A 62 -6.71 -2.26 4.23
C VAL A 62 -5.77 -1.23 4.87
N GLN A 63 -6.31 -0.10 5.33
CA GLN A 63 -5.51 0.93 5.98
C GLN A 63 -4.86 0.42 7.27
N PHE A 64 -5.59 -0.37 8.06
CA PHE A 64 -5.04 -1.03 9.26
C PHE A 64 -3.90 -1.98 8.91
N LEU A 65 -4.05 -2.81 7.87
CA LEU A 65 -2.99 -3.70 7.41
C LEU A 65 -1.74 -2.96 6.93
N VAL A 66 -1.89 -1.81 6.27
CA VAL A 66 -0.76 -0.95 5.88
C VAL A 66 0.01 -0.46 7.11
N TRP A 67 -0.69 -0.04 8.17
CA TRP A 67 -0.04 0.36 9.42
C TRP A 67 0.71 -0.79 10.09
N VAL A 68 0.11 -1.98 10.11
CA VAL A 68 0.77 -3.19 10.65
C VAL A 68 2.03 -3.53 9.84
N ALA A 69 1.94 -3.52 8.51
CA ALA A 69 3.07 -3.79 7.63
C ALA A 69 4.22 -2.78 7.84
N PHE A 70 3.88 -1.49 7.99
CA PHE A 70 4.86 -0.45 8.28
C PHE A 70 5.57 -0.67 9.63
N ALA A 71 4.83 -1.03 10.68
CA ALA A 71 5.40 -1.32 11.99
C ALA A 71 6.38 -2.51 11.96
N ILE A 72 6.01 -3.60 11.26
CA ILE A 72 6.88 -4.77 11.07
C ILE A 72 8.19 -4.37 10.37
N LEU A 73 8.09 -3.55 9.31
CA LEU A 73 9.24 -3.10 8.54
C LEU A 73 10.19 -2.23 9.38
N LEU A 74 9.62 -1.37 10.24
CA LEU A 74 10.39 -0.53 11.16
C LEU A 74 11.15 -1.38 12.20
N ILE A 75 10.48 -2.37 12.81
CA ILE A 75 11.10 -3.31 13.75
C ILE A 75 12.23 -4.08 13.06
N ALA A 76 11.98 -4.59 11.85
CA ALA A 76 12.97 -5.31 11.06
C ALA A 76 14.19 -4.42 10.74
N TRP A 77 13.97 -3.15 10.41
CA TRP A 77 15.05 -2.22 10.10
C TRP A 77 15.92 -1.91 11.31
N ILE A 78 15.31 -1.64 12.47
CA ILE A 78 16.05 -1.42 13.73
C ILE A 78 16.85 -2.67 14.09
N ASN A 79 16.24 -3.85 13.99
CA ASN A 79 16.91 -5.12 14.26
C ASN A 79 18.13 -5.32 13.34
N TYR A 80 17.96 -5.02 12.04
CA TYR A 80 19.03 -5.11 11.06
C TYR A 80 20.18 -4.14 11.34
N ILE A 81 19.89 -2.89 11.71
CA ILE A 81 20.91 -1.90 12.09
C ILE A 81 21.67 -2.36 13.34
N ASN A 82 20.94 -2.85 14.35
CA ASN A 82 21.56 -3.33 15.59
C ASN A 82 22.46 -4.55 15.31
N LEU A 83 21.98 -5.53 14.55
CA LEU A 83 22.75 -6.72 14.19
C LEU A 83 23.99 -6.39 13.34
N SER A 84 23.86 -5.50 12.36
CA SER A 84 24.99 -5.07 11.52
C SER A 84 26.04 -4.27 12.31
N THR A 85 25.59 -3.43 13.25
CA THR A 85 26.47 -2.67 14.15
C THR A 85 27.21 -3.61 15.11
N SER A 86 26.52 -4.58 15.72
CA SER A 86 27.13 -5.58 16.60
C SER A 86 28.22 -6.39 15.88
N ARG A 87 27.92 -6.90 14.68
CA ARG A 87 28.89 -7.62 13.84
C ARG A 87 30.09 -6.75 13.42
N ALA A 88 29.88 -5.45 13.21
CA ALA A 88 30.97 -4.52 12.91
C ALA A 88 31.87 -4.26 14.13
N LEU A 89 31.28 -4.16 15.32
CA LEU A 89 32.02 -4.00 16.58
C LEU A 89 32.88 -5.22 16.92
N ASP A 90 32.37 -6.43 16.70
CA ASP A 90 33.14 -7.66 16.95
C ASP A 90 34.39 -7.74 16.04
N ARG A 91 34.24 -7.43 14.75
CA ARG A 91 35.37 -7.36 13.81
C ARG A 91 36.34 -6.23 14.15
N ALA A 92 35.83 -5.09 14.61
CA ALA A 92 36.68 -3.97 15.03
C ALA A 92 37.52 -4.32 16.27
N LYS A 93 36.94 -5.05 17.24
CA LYS A 93 37.66 -5.55 18.42
C LYS A 93 38.76 -6.54 18.02
N GLU A 94 38.46 -7.46 17.11
CA GLU A 94 39.42 -8.46 16.63
C GLU A 94 40.63 -7.81 15.91
N VAL A 95 40.36 -6.82 15.06
CA VAL A 95 41.41 -6.02 14.38
C VAL A 95 42.19 -5.16 15.38
N GLY A 96 41.51 -4.60 16.40
CA GLY A 96 42.12 -3.83 17.48
C GLY A 96 43.10 -4.65 18.32
N ILE A 97 42.69 -5.84 18.77
CA ILE A 97 43.54 -6.77 19.52
C ILE A 97 44.75 -7.20 18.67
N ARG A 98 44.55 -7.57 17.40
CA ARG A 98 45.67 -7.93 16.52
C ARG A 98 46.65 -6.78 16.25
N LYS A 99 46.18 -5.52 16.20
CA LYS A 99 47.05 -4.35 16.05
C LYS A 99 47.94 -4.11 17.28
N VAL A 100 47.41 -4.32 18.49
CA VAL A 100 48.15 -4.08 19.75
C VAL A 100 49.16 -5.20 20.03
N VAL A 101 48.85 -6.44 19.64
CA VAL A 101 49.75 -7.60 19.80
C VAL A 101 50.88 -7.62 18.74
N GLY A 102 50.93 -6.67 17.81
CA GLY A 102 52.01 -6.55 16.83
C GLY A 102 51.85 -7.45 15.60
N ALA A 103 50.63 -7.89 15.28
CA ALA A 103 50.39 -8.69 14.08
C ALA A 103 50.74 -7.89 12.81
N MET A 104 51.74 -8.38 12.07
CA MET A 104 52.15 -7.87 10.78
C MET A 104 50.92 -7.81 9.86
N ARG A 105 50.56 -6.60 9.40
CA ARG A 105 49.33 -6.33 8.59
C ARG A 105 49.12 -7.32 7.43
N ALA A 106 50.19 -7.92 6.92
CA ALA A 106 50.17 -8.93 5.86
C ALA A 106 49.54 -10.29 6.26
N GLY A 107 49.67 -10.74 7.52
CA GLY A 107 49.12 -12.03 7.98
C GLY A 107 47.59 -12.05 8.08
N LEU A 108 47.02 -10.93 8.56
CA LEU A 108 45.58 -10.69 8.61
C LEU A 108 44.93 -10.69 7.23
N ILE A 109 45.54 -9.99 6.26
CA ILE A 109 45.01 -9.89 4.90
C ILE A 109 45.04 -11.26 4.21
N ARG A 110 46.12 -12.04 4.41
CA ARG A 110 46.19 -13.42 3.91
C ARG A 110 45.11 -14.30 4.53
N GLN A 111 44.94 -14.25 5.85
CA GLN A 111 43.92 -15.05 6.54
C GLN A 111 42.51 -14.71 6.07
N PHE A 112 42.16 -13.43 5.96
CA PHE A 112 40.84 -13.00 5.50
C PHE A 112 40.54 -13.41 4.06
N ILE A 113 41.53 -13.37 3.16
CA ILE A 113 41.38 -13.81 1.76
C ILE A 113 41.23 -15.34 1.67
N PHE A 114 41.92 -16.10 2.52
CA PHE A 114 41.88 -17.57 2.49
C PHE A 114 40.71 -18.17 3.30
N GLU A 115 40.16 -17.48 4.30
CA GLU A 115 39.00 -17.92 5.09
C GLU A 115 37.65 -17.44 4.51
N SER A 116 37.62 -16.70 3.40
CA SER A 116 36.37 -16.18 2.81
C SER A 116 35.62 -17.18 1.89
N ILE A 117 35.75 -18.49 2.11
CA ILE A 117 34.87 -19.52 1.52
C ILE A 117 34.04 -20.17 2.62
#